data_AF-A0A3Q0NBA0-F1
#
_entry.id   AF-A0A3Q0NBA0-F1
#
_cell.length_a   1.000
_cell.length_b   1.000
_cell.length_c   1.000
_cell.angle_alpha   90.00
_cell.angle_beta   90.00
_cell.angle_gamma   90.00
#
_symmetry.space_group_name_H-M   'P 1'
#
loop_
_entity.id
_entity.type
_entity.pdbx_description
1 polymer ?
#
loop_
_entity_poly.entity_id
_entity_poly.type
_entity_poly.pdbx_seq_one_letter_code
_entity_poly.pdbx_strand_id
1 'polypeptide(L)'
;MTEVSMSLTGHLKELRTRLLIILLSFFLAFFVGLFVSKPLILFLQKDDLPKEVILHVFKVTDAFQIYIEMAFVIGLVLVFPVILYQLWAFVKPGLHASEQRITLRYIPITFLLFLFGVVFSYLITFPFILKFMFQFAAELGVETTIGLATYFQFLLQIVLSFGVLFELPMVIMLLTRLSLITPNGMRHSRKYAYFCLLIIAAFIAPPEILSHLMITIPLIGLYEISIVVSGLTVRRMDKEMNNV
;
A
#
# COMPACT_ATOMS: atom_id res chain seq x y z
N MET A 1 33.56 6.17 -27.43
CA MET A 1 32.44 6.64 -26.60
C MET A 1 31.13 5.95 -27.01
N THR A 2 31.08 4.61 -27.09
CA THR A 2 30.02 3.91 -27.86
C THR A 2 29.60 2.54 -27.33
N GLU A 3 29.84 2.21 -26.05
CA GLU A 3 29.27 0.98 -25.44
C GLU A 3 28.26 1.26 -24.31
N VAL A 4 28.29 2.44 -23.68
CA VAL A 4 27.36 2.78 -22.58
C VAL A 4 26.01 3.33 -23.08
N SER A 5 25.94 3.86 -24.31
CA SER A 5 24.70 4.45 -24.86
C SER A 5 23.64 3.43 -25.28
N MET A 6 24.01 2.15 -25.45
CA MET A 6 23.06 1.06 -25.68
C MET A 6 22.43 0.50 -24.39
N SER A 7 22.98 0.77 -23.20
CA SER A 7 22.47 0.19 -21.93
C SER A 7 21.41 1.06 -21.24
N LEU A 8 21.53 2.39 -21.24
CA LEU A 8 20.56 3.28 -20.59
C LEU A 8 19.30 3.52 -21.43
N THR A 9 19.46 3.71 -22.74
CA THR A 9 18.31 3.92 -23.65
C THR A 9 17.43 2.67 -23.74
N GLY A 10 18.05 1.48 -23.71
CA GLY A 10 17.36 0.19 -23.62
C GLY A 10 16.56 0.05 -22.33
N HIS A 11 17.17 0.35 -21.17
CA HIS A 11 16.50 0.23 -19.88
C HIS A 11 15.34 1.24 -19.71
N LEU A 12 15.51 2.48 -20.21
CA LEU A 12 14.44 3.47 -20.24
C LEU A 12 13.29 3.07 -21.18
N LYS A 13 13.60 2.45 -22.33
CA LYS A 13 12.59 1.94 -23.26
C LYS A 13 11.80 0.79 -22.65
N GLU A 14 12.47 -0.08 -21.90
CA GLU A 14 11.83 -1.15 -21.15
C GLU A 14 10.88 -0.60 -20.07
N LEU A 15 11.36 0.34 -19.24
CA LEU A 15 10.55 1.00 -18.21
C LEU A 15 9.28 1.63 -18.82
N ARG A 16 9.43 2.37 -19.92
CA ARG A 16 8.30 3.00 -20.64
C ARG A 16 7.29 1.95 -21.10
N THR A 17 7.75 0.86 -21.69
CA THR A 17 6.87 -0.20 -22.21
C THR A 17 6.08 -0.85 -21.08
N ARG A 18 6.74 -1.15 -19.96
CA ARG A 18 6.09 -1.73 -18.77
C ARG A 18 5.08 -0.77 -18.14
N LEU A 19 5.44 0.51 -18.04
CA LEU A 19 4.54 1.56 -17.53
C LEU A 19 3.29 1.69 -18.40
N LEU A 20 3.41 1.60 -19.73
CA LEU A 20 2.26 1.61 -20.63
C LEU A 20 1.35 0.39 -20.43
N ILE A 21 1.92 -0.80 -20.20
CA ILE A 21 1.13 -2.00 -19.91
C ILE A 21 0.38 -1.85 -18.58
N ILE A 22 1.04 -1.33 -17.54
CA ILE A 22 0.39 -1.03 -16.25
C ILE A 22 -0.75 -0.03 -16.46
N LEU A 23 -0.50 1.05 -17.19
CA LEU A 23 -1.49 2.10 -17.43
C LEU A 23 -2.71 1.58 -18.19
N LEU A 24 -2.51 0.81 -19.27
CA LEU A 24 -3.61 0.20 -20.03
C LEU A 24 -4.40 -0.81 -19.20
N SER A 25 -3.69 -1.65 -18.42
CA SER A 25 -4.31 -2.62 -17.51
C SER A 25 -5.10 -1.90 -16.41
N PHE A 26 -4.59 -0.77 -15.92
CA PHE A 26 -5.26 0.07 -14.94
C PHE A 26 -6.55 0.67 -15.51
N PHE A 27 -6.53 1.22 -16.72
CA PHE A 27 -7.76 1.73 -17.33
C PHE A 27 -8.80 0.63 -17.53
N LEU A 28 -8.40 -0.56 -17.98
CA LEU A 28 -9.31 -1.69 -18.08
C LEU A 28 -9.90 -2.07 -16.72
N ALA A 29 -9.06 -2.15 -15.69
CA ALA A 29 -9.48 -2.43 -14.31
C ALA A 29 -10.37 -1.32 -13.72
N PHE A 30 -10.11 -0.05 -14.07
CA PHE A 30 -10.93 1.10 -13.68
C PHE A 30 -12.32 1.04 -14.30
N PHE A 31 -12.44 0.66 -15.58
CA PHE A 31 -13.74 0.44 -16.21
C PHE A 31 -14.53 -0.68 -15.52
N VAL A 32 -13.86 -1.78 -15.16
CA VAL A 32 -14.47 -2.84 -14.32
C VAL A 32 -14.89 -2.26 -12.96
N GLY A 33 -14.02 -1.44 -12.36
CA GLY A 33 -14.27 -0.72 -11.11
C GLY A 33 -15.55 0.11 -11.15
N LEU A 34 -15.83 0.83 -12.24
CA LEU A 34 -17.07 1.61 -12.38
C LEU A 34 -18.33 0.75 -12.21
N PHE A 35 -18.35 -0.47 -12.75
CA PHE A 35 -19.50 -1.37 -12.57
C PHE A 35 -19.62 -1.90 -11.12
N VAL A 36 -18.50 -2.07 -10.42
CA VAL A 36 -18.45 -2.64 -9.06
C VAL A 36 -18.57 -1.57 -7.96
N SER A 37 -18.29 -0.29 -8.25
CA SER A 37 -18.31 0.78 -7.26
C SER A 37 -19.65 0.95 -6.57
N LYS A 38 -20.74 1.01 -7.34
CA LYS A 38 -22.09 1.23 -6.79
C LYS A 38 -22.49 0.14 -5.78
N PRO A 39 -22.41 -1.17 -6.09
CA PRO A 39 -22.75 -2.21 -5.11
C PRO A 39 -21.80 -2.19 -3.91
N LEU A 40 -20.51 -1.90 -4.11
CA LEU A 40 -19.56 -1.84 -3.00
C LEU A 40 -19.85 -0.67 -2.03
N ILE A 41 -20.19 0.51 -2.55
CA ILE A 41 -20.58 1.67 -1.71
C ILE A 41 -21.84 1.33 -0.89
N LEU A 42 -22.84 0.71 -1.51
CA LEU A 42 -24.06 0.30 -0.82
C LEU A 42 -23.81 -0.76 0.25
N PHE A 43 -22.83 -1.63 0.02
CA PHE A 43 -22.39 -2.61 1.01
C PHE A 43 -21.70 -1.94 2.20
N LEU A 44 -20.72 -1.08 1.95
CA LEU A 44 -19.98 -0.35 2.98
C LEU A 44 -20.88 0.55 3.85
N GLN A 45 -21.90 1.18 3.25
CA GLN A 45 -22.88 1.98 4.01
C GLN A 45 -23.72 1.17 4.99
N LYS A 46 -23.91 -0.13 4.76
CA LYS A 46 -24.73 -0.99 5.63
C LYS A 46 -23.94 -1.57 6.81
N ASP A 47 -22.66 -1.87 6.62
CA ASP A 47 -21.84 -2.59 7.60
C ASP A 47 -21.08 -1.66 8.55
N ASP A 48 -20.68 -0.46 8.09
CA ASP A 48 -19.59 0.30 8.73
C ASP A 48 -20.06 1.52 9.55
N LEU A 49 -21.37 1.75 9.64
CA LEU A 49 -21.95 2.82 10.46
C LEU A 49 -22.51 2.24 11.77
N PRO A 50 -22.06 2.71 12.95
CA PRO A 50 -22.89 2.61 14.14
C PRO A 50 -24.27 3.17 13.79
N LYS A 51 -25.35 2.50 14.18
CA LYS A 51 -26.74 2.86 13.81
C LYS A 51 -27.15 4.30 14.16
N GLU A 52 -26.29 5.04 14.84
CA GLU A 52 -26.45 6.41 15.31
C GLU A 52 -25.78 7.46 14.40
N VAL A 53 -24.91 7.08 13.45
CA VAL A 53 -24.23 8.02 12.56
C VAL A 53 -24.97 8.15 11.24
N ILE A 54 -25.70 9.26 11.06
CA ILE A 54 -26.32 9.61 9.78
C ILE A 54 -25.27 10.31 8.92
N LEU A 55 -24.97 9.75 7.74
CA LEU A 55 -24.09 10.39 6.77
C LEU A 55 -24.87 11.43 5.96
N HIS A 56 -24.36 12.66 5.95
CA HIS A 56 -24.98 13.78 5.24
C HIS A 56 -24.25 14.11 3.94
N VAL A 57 -25.01 14.49 2.91
CA VAL A 57 -24.45 15.00 1.66
C VAL A 57 -24.46 16.53 1.73
N PHE A 58 -23.28 17.14 1.63
CA PHE A 58 -23.14 18.60 1.73
C PHE A 58 -23.09 19.26 0.34
N LYS A 59 -22.55 18.56 -0.66
CA LYS A 59 -22.51 19.02 -2.05
C LYS A 59 -23.21 18.03 -2.96
N VAL A 60 -23.88 18.55 -3.99
CA VAL A 60 -24.55 17.72 -5.01
C VAL A 60 -23.57 16.79 -5.74
N THR A 61 -22.28 17.18 -5.82
CA THR A 61 -21.22 16.39 -6.46
C THR A 61 -20.67 15.27 -5.59
N ASP A 62 -20.95 15.22 -4.28
CA ASP A 62 -20.31 14.30 -3.34
C ASP A 62 -20.53 12.83 -3.74
N ALA A 63 -21.77 12.46 -4.08
CA ALA A 63 -22.10 11.09 -4.46
C ALA A 63 -21.36 10.66 -5.75
N PHE A 64 -21.23 11.57 -6.72
CA PHE A 64 -20.49 11.31 -7.95
C PHE A 64 -18.99 11.20 -7.69
N GLN A 65 -18.44 12.07 -6.84
CA GLN A 65 -17.02 12.04 -6.48
C GLN A 65 -16.64 10.72 -5.81
N ILE A 66 -17.42 10.26 -4.83
CA ILE A 66 -17.20 8.96 -4.16
C ILE A 66 -17.29 7.82 -5.16
N TYR A 67 -18.25 7.86 -6.08
CA TYR A 67 -18.41 6.82 -7.10
C TYR A 67 -17.16 6.67 -7.98
N ILE A 68 -16.57 7.79 -8.43
CA ILE A 68 -15.35 7.79 -9.23
C ILE A 68 -14.12 7.39 -8.41
N GLU A 69 -13.97 7.92 -7.18
CA GLU A 69 -12.85 7.57 -6.28
C GLU A 69 -12.86 6.08 -5.92
N MET A 70 -14.03 5.52 -5.63
CA MET A 70 -14.20 4.09 -5.38
C MET A 70 -13.79 3.27 -6.60
N ALA A 71 -14.19 3.68 -7.81
CA ALA A 71 -13.83 2.97 -9.05
C ALA A 71 -12.32 3.00 -9.28
N PHE A 72 -11.70 4.14 -8.97
CA PHE A 72 -10.25 4.32 -9.02
C PHE A 72 -9.53 3.38 -8.07
N VAL A 73 -9.96 3.30 -6.81
CA VAL A 73 -9.36 2.41 -5.80
C VAL A 73 -9.56 0.94 -6.18
N ILE A 74 -10.77 0.53 -6.60
CA ILE A 74 -11.01 -0.84 -7.09
C ILE A 74 -10.08 -1.14 -8.28
N GLY A 75 -9.96 -0.21 -9.22
CA GLY A 75 -9.05 -0.33 -10.36
C GLY A 75 -7.60 -0.53 -9.93
N LEU A 76 -7.14 0.21 -8.92
CA LEU A 76 -5.79 0.06 -8.34
C LEU A 76 -5.59 -1.31 -7.70
N VAL A 77 -6.56 -1.79 -6.93
CA VAL A 77 -6.51 -3.12 -6.28
C VAL A 77 -6.46 -4.23 -7.34
N LEU A 78 -7.28 -4.12 -8.38
CA LEU A 78 -7.37 -5.13 -9.46
C LEU A 78 -6.13 -5.14 -10.36
N VAL A 79 -5.51 -3.97 -10.64
CA VAL A 79 -4.28 -3.91 -11.43
C VAL A 79 -3.05 -4.29 -10.62
N PHE A 80 -3.14 -4.34 -9.28
CA PHE A 80 -2.00 -4.57 -8.40
C PHE A 80 -1.16 -5.82 -8.75
N PRO A 81 -1.75 -7.01 -9.06
CA PRO A 81 -0.98 -8.17 -9.52
C PRO A 81 -0.16 -7.89 -10.79
N VAL A 82 -0.70 -7.09 -11.71
CA VAL A 82 0.00 -6.69 -12.94
C VAL A 82 1.14 -5.74 -12.61
N ILE A 83 0.94 -4.79 -11.70
CA ILE A 83 2.02 -3.91 -11.20
C ILE A 83 3.16 -4.75 -10.63
N LEU A 84 2.86 -5.69 -9.73
CA LEU A 84 3.85 -6.57 -9.11
C LEU A 84 4.63 -7.38 -10.15
N TYR A 85 3.92 -7.97 -11.13
CA TYR A 85 4.56 -8.73 -12.19
C TYR A 85 5.48 -7.87 -13.05
N GLN A 86 5.03 -6.66 -13.43
CA GLN A 86 5.83 -5.77 -14.27
C GLN A 86 7.04 -5.21 -13.53
N LEU A 87 6.89 -4.91 -12.23
CA LEU A 87 7.99 -4.50 -11.37
C LEU A 87 9.02 -5.63 -11.24
N TRP A 88 8.58 -6.86 -10.95
CA TRP A 88 9.46 -8.02 -10.91
C TRP A 88 10.19 -8.21 -12.24
N ALA A 89 9.48 -8.18 -13.36
CA ALA A 89 10.07 -8.44 -14.65
C ALA A 89 11.06 -7.35 -15.08
N PHE A 90 10.90 -6.11 -14.60
CA PHE A 90 11.88 -5.03 -14.76
C PHE A 90 13.15 -5.26 -13.95
N VAL A 91 13.02 -5.80 -12.73
CA VAL A 91 14.16 -6.03 -11.83
C VAL A 91 14.85 -7.36 -12.11
N LYS A 92 14.14 -8.34 -12.70
CA LYS A 92 14.64 -9.68 -13.09
C LYS A 92 16.04 -9.69 -13.73
N PRO A 93 16.40 -8.80 -14.68
CA PRO A 93 17.72 -8.80 -15.29
C PRO A 93 18.87 -8.56 -14.30
N GLY A 94 18.61 -7.91 -13.16
CA GLY A 94 19.58 -7.68 -12.09
C GLY A 94 19.72 -8.83 -11.09
N LEU A 95 18.97 -9.94 -11.24
CA LEU A 95 19.04 -11.11 -10.38
C LEU A 95 19.72 -12.31 -11.06
N HIS A 96 20.40 -13.14 -10.27
CA HIS A 96 20.96 -14.40 -10.77
C HIS A 96 19.87 -15.37 -11.24
N ALA A 97 20.19 -16.25 -12.20
CA ALA A 97 19.22 -17.15 -12.83
C ALA A 97 18.48 -18.09 -11.83
N SER A 98 19.16 -18.51 -10.77
CA SER A 98 18.56 -19.28 -9.66
C SER A 98 17.56 -18.46 -8.85
N GLU A 99 17.83 -17.17 -8.66
CA GLU A 99 17.01 -16.26 -7.86
C GLU A 99 15.74 -15.83 -8.59
N GLN A 100 15.80 -15.70 -9.92
CA GLN A 100 14.65 -15.28 -10.73
C GLN A 100 13.42 -16.17 -10.50
N ARG A 101 13.61 -17.49 -10.37
CA ARG A 101 12.52 -18.45 -10.14
C ARG A 101 11.95 -18.35 -8.73
N ILE A 102 12.79 -18.06 -7.75
CA ILE A 102 12.38 -17.90 -6.34
C ILE A 102 11.60 -16.60 -6.18
N THR A 103 12.06 -15.51 -6.80
CA THR A 103 11.40 -14.20 -6.72
C THR A 103 10.01 -14.22 -7.34
N LEU A 104 9.82 -14.95 -8.45
CA LEU A 104 8.50 -15.13 -9.08
C LEU A 104 7.48 -15.79 -8.12
N ARG A 105 7.92 -16.73 -7.28
CA ARG A 105 7.06 -17.41 -6.30
C ARG A 105 6.59 -16.49 -5.17
N TYR A 106 7.23 -15.34 -4.94
CA TYR A 106 6.77 -14.36 -3.95
C TYR A 106 5.62 -13.48 -4.45
N ILE A 107 5.40 -13.33 -5.76
CA ILE A 107 4.34 -12.44 -6.28
C ILE A 107 2.95 -12.76 -5.67
N PRO A 108 2.50 -14.03 -5.55
CA PRO A 108 1.23 -14.33 -4.89
C PRO A 108 1.24 -13.98 -3.40
N ILE A 109 2.37 -14.18 -2.71
CA ILE A 109 2.50 -13.86 -1.27
C ILE A 109 2.41 -12.34 -1.07
N THR A 110 3.04 -11.59 -1.95
CA THR A 110 3.00 -10.14 -1.99
C THR A 110 1.58 -9.63 -2.25
N PHE A 111 0.87 -10.18 -3.24
CA PHE A 111 -0.53 -9.84 -3.47
C PHE A 111 -1.42 -10.15 -2.25
N LEU A 112 -1.19 -11.28 -1.58
CA LEU A 112 -1.90 -11.61 -0.33
C LEU A 112 -1.55 -10.63 0.80
N LEU A 113 -0.32 -10.13 0.86
CA LEU A 113 0.12 -9.16 1.84
C LEU A 113 -0.54 -7.78 1.60
N PHE A 114 -0.66 -7.36 0.35
CA PHE A 114 -1.45 -6.19 -0.05
C PHE A 114 -2.92 -6.32 0.40
N LEU A 115 -3.57 -7.44 0.07
CA LEU A 115 -4.94 -7.71 0.48
C LEU A 115 -5.08 -7.74 2.00
N PHE A 116 -4.10 -8.32 2.70
CA PHE A 116 -4.06 -8.30 4.15
C PHE A 116 -3.95 -6.87 4.69
N GLY A 117 -3.14 -5.99 4.08
CA GLY A 117 -3.06 -4.57 4.43
C GLY A 117 -4.38 -3.83 4.23
N VAL A 118 -5.07 -4.10 3.12
CA VAL A 118 -6.42 -3.57 2.83
C VAL A 118 -7.44 -4.02 3.88
N VAL A 119 -7.46 -5.31 4.20
CA VAL A 119 -8.38 -5.87 5.21
C VAL A 119 -8.03 -5.39 6.62
N PHE A 120 -6.75 -5.35 6.98
CA PHE A 120 -6.26 -4.87 8.27
C PHE A 120 -6.65 -3.41 8.50
N SER A 121 -6.46 -2.57 7.49
CA SER A 121 -6.79 -1.15 7.61
C SER A 121 -8.30 -0.90 7.67
N TYR A 122 -9.09 -1.64 6.91
CA TYR A 122 -10.55 -1.56 6.97
C TYR A 122 -11.10 -2.05 8.32
N LEU A 123 -10.69 -3.23 8.80
CA LEU A 123 -11.30 -3.86 9.97
C LEU A 123 -10.72 -3.41 11.31
N ILE A 124 -9.48 -2.93 11.34
CA ILE A 124 -8.77 -2.61 12.59
C ILE A 124 -8.45 -1.12 12.63
N THR A 125 -7.67 -0.62 11.67
CA THR A 125 -7.16 0.77 11.76
C THR A 125 -8.28 1.81 11.67
N PHE A 126 -9.12 1.72 10.65
CA PHE A 126 -10.19 2.69 10.40
C PHE A 126 -11.20 2.80 11.55
N PRO A 127 -11.82 1.70 12.05
CA PRO A 127 -12.77 1.80 13.15
C PRO A 127 -12.13 2.27 14.45
N PHE A 128 -10.84 1.97 14.69
CA PHE A 128 -10.13 2.43 15.87
C PHE A 128 -9.94 3.95 15.85
N ILE A 129 -9.58 4.52 14.69
CA ILE A 129 -9.48 5.97 14.51
C ILE A 129 -10.85 6.63 14.64
N LEU A 130 -11.89 6.11 13.97
CA LEU A 130 -13.24 6.69 14.06
C LEU A 130 -13.77 6.67 15.49
N LYS A 131 -13.60 5.56 16.22
CA LYS A 131 -14.02 5.45 17.62
C LYS A 131 -13.34 6.50 18.48
N PHE A 132 -12.03 6.72 18.27
CA PHE A 132 -11.30 7.75 18.99
C PHE A 132 -11.81 9.16 18.65
N MET A 133 -12.06 9.45 17.37
CA MET A 133 -12.62 10.74 16.93
C MET A 133 -14.00 11.01 17.53
N PHE A 134 -14.88 10.01 17.57
CA PHE A 134 -16.19 10.14 18.19
C PHE A 134 -16.11 10.37 19.69
N GLN A 135 -15.24 9.61 20.37
CA GLN A 135 -15.04 9.78 21.81
C GLN A 135 -14.49 11.19 22.12
N PHE A 136 -13.52 11.66 21.34
CA PHE A 136 -12.95 12.99 21.50
C PHE A 136 -13.99 14.10 21.28
N ALA A 137 -14.84 13.98 20.25
CA ALA A 137 -15.90 14.95 20.01
C ALA A 137 -16.97 14.94 21.13
N ALA A 138 -17.30 13.77 21.66
CA ALA A 138 -18.21 13.62 22.80
C ALA A 138 -17.64 14.24 24.08
N GLU A 139 -16.34 14.08 24.34
CA GLU A 139 -15.65 14.73 25.47
C GLU A 139 -15.66 16.26 25.36
N LEU A 140 -15.68 16.80 24.15
CA LEU A 140 -15.81 18.24 23.89
C LEU A 140 -17.27 18.74 23.90
N GLY A 141 -18.26 17.85 24.00
CA GLY A 141 -19.69 18.20 23.96
C GLY A 141 -20.15 18.72 22.59
N VAL A 142 -19.49 18.31 21.50
CA VAL A 142 -19.81 18.76 20.13
C VAL A 142 -20.72 17.73 19.44
N GLU A 143 -21.83 18.19 18.87
CA GLU A 143 -22.66 17.35 18.00
C GLU A 143 -21.91 17.01 16.71
N THR A 144 -21.74 15.72 16.43
CA THR A 144 -20.97 15.23 15.29
C THR A 144 -21.86 15.02 14.07
N THR A 145 -21.69 15.87 13.05
CA THR A 145 -22.30 15.66 11.73
C THR A 145 -21.20 15.26 10.74
N ILE A 146 -21.34 14.09 10.10
CA ILE A 146 -20.32 13.58 9.18
C ILE A 146 -20.77 13.69 7.74
N GLY A 147 -19.89 14.25 6.91
CA GLY A 147 -20.07 14.29 5.46
C GLY A 147 -19.80 12.93 4.82
N LEU A 148 -20.69 12.51 3.93
CA LEU A 148 -20.56 11.26 3.17
C LEU A 148 -19.24 11.22 2.38
N ALA A 149 -18.91 12.28 1.64
CA ALA A 149 -17.68 12.34 0.85
C ALA A 149 -16.42 12.30 1.72
N THR A 150 -16.39 13.10 2.79
CA THR A 150 -15.25 13.13 3.73
C THR A 150 -15.03 11.77 4.40
N TYR A 151 -16.10 11.06 4.75
CA TYR A 151 -16.02 9.73 5.34
C TYR A 151 -15.38 8.73 4.36
N PHE A 152 -15.92 8.64 3.14
CA PHE A 152 -15.41 7.70 2.14
C PHE A 152 -14.00 8.06 1.67
N GLN A 153 -13.67 9.35 1.54
CA GLN A 153 -12.31 9.79 1.20
C GLN A 153 -11.32 9.35 2.26
N PHE A 154 -11.65 9.56 3.54
CA PHE A 154 -10.80 9.15 4.64
C PHE A 154 -10.62 7.63 4.69
N LEU A 155 -11.71 6.88 4.52
CA LEU A 155 -11.71 5.43 4.42
C LEU A 155 -10.80 4.94 3.28
N LEU A 156 -11.03 5.44 2.06
CA LEU A 156 -10.28 5.03 0.87
C LEU A 156 -8.80 5.41 0.97
N GLN A 157 -8.48 6.58 1.53
CA GLN A 157 -7.11 7.02 1.77
C GLN A 157 -6.39 6.09 2.74
N ILE A 158 -7.01 5.72 3.87
CA ILE A 158 -6.41 4.79 4.84
C ILE A 158 -6.22 3.41 4.20
N VAL A 159 -7.27 2.87 3.57
CA VAL A 159 -7.25 1.52 3.00
C VAL A 159 -6.17 1.38 1.93
N LEU A 160 -6.11 2.33 1.00
CA LEU A 160 -5.12 2.32 -0.06
C LEU A 160 -3.70 2.49 0.48
N SER A 161 -3.51 3.44 1.41
CA SER A 161 -2.18 3.73 1.98
C SER A 161 -1.62 2.52 2.74
N PHE A 162 -2.43 1.87 3.55
CA PHE A 162 -2.03 0.66 4.25
C PHE A 162 -1.81 -0.52 3.32
N GLY A 163 -2.64 -0.70 2.29
CA GLY A 163 -2.39 -1.71 1.26
C GLY A 163 -0.98 -1.56 0.66
N VAL A 164 -0.58 -0.34 0.28
CA VAL A 164 0.76 -0.05 -0.24
C VAL A 164 1.84 -0.19 0.83
N LEU A 165 1.61 0.24 2.07
CA LEU A 165 2.63 0.14 3.13
C LEU A 165 2.91 -1.28 3.58
N PHE A 166 1.93 -2.17 3.47
CA PHE A 166 2.10 -3.60 3.71
C PHE A 166 3.07 -4.25 2.72
N GLU A 167 3.42 -3.60 1.62
CA GLU A 167 4.43 -4.05 0.65
C GLU A 167 5.87 -3.82 1.09
N LEU A 168 6.09 -3.04 2.16
CA LEU A 168 7.43 -2.73 2.68
C LEU A 168 8.32 -3.98 2.85
N PRO A 169 7.85 -5.12 3.42
CA PRO A 169 8.66 -6.32 3.55
C PRO A 169 9.10 -6.90 2.20
N MET A 170 8.26 -6.83 1.17
CA MET A 170 8.61 -7.30 -0.17
C MET A 170 9.65 -6.38 -0.80
N VAL A 171 9.44 -5.06 -0.73
CA VAL A 171 10.38 -4.07 -1.27
C VAL A 171 11.74 -4.24 -0.63
N ILE A 172 11.80 -4.38 0.70
CA ILE A 172 13.06 -4.61 1.42
C ILE A 172 13.71 -5.95 1.03
N MET A 173 12.93 -7.03 0.90
CA MET A 173 13.46 -8.30 0.41
C MET A 173 14.14 -8.15 -0.95
N LEU A 174 13.49 -7.44 -1.88
CA LEU A 174 14.02 -7.21 -3.23
C LEU A 174 15.31 -6.38 -3.19
N LEU A 175 15.31 -5.28 -2.43
CA LEU A 175 16.48 -4.42 -2.26
C LEU A 175 17.65 -5.15 -1.58
N THR A 176 17.37 -6.05 -0.63
CA THR A 176 18.38 -6.91 -0.02
C THR A 176 18.95 -7.93 -1.01
N ARG A 177 18.14 -8.53 -1.88
CA ARG A 177 18.66 -9.41 -2.94
C ARG A 177 19.56 -8.67 -3.93
N LEU A 178 19.24 -7.42 -4.25
CA LEU A 178 20.09 -6.55 -5.05
C LEU A 178 21.34 -6.03 -4.30
N SER A 179 21.55 -6.47 -3.05
CA SER A 179 22.62 -5.99 -2.17
C SER A 179 22.64 -4.47 -1.93
N LEU A 180 21.51 -3.79 -2.16
CA LEU A 180 21.36 -2.35 -1.94
C LEU A 180 21.14 -2.01 -0.46
N ILE A 181 20.58 -2.95 0.30
CA ILE A 181 20.28 -2.78 1.72
C ILE A 181 20.69 -4.04 2.49
N THR A 182 21.34 -3.85 3.63
CA THR A 182 21.72 -4.93 4.55
C THR A 182 20.86 -4.90 5.83
N PRO A 183 20.60 -6.07 6.46
CA PRO A 183 19.84 -6.12 7.73
C PRO A 183 20.50 -5.29 8.84
N ASN A 184 21.84 -5.30 8.88
CA ASN A 184 22.61 -4.52 9.85
C ASN A 184 22.49 -3.01 9.56
N GLY A 185 22.52 -2.60 8.30
CA GLY A 185 22.29 -1.20 7.90
C GLY A 185 20.89 -0.72 8.31
N MET A 186 19.85 -1.53 8.08
CA MET A 186 18.49 -1.18 8.50
C MET A 186 18.35 -1.05 10.03
N ARG A 187 19.03 -1.91 10.79
CA ARG A 187 19.04 -1.83 12.27
C ARG A 187 19.72 -0.56 12.77
N HIS A 188 20.84 -0.17 12.15
CA HIS A 188 21.55 1.06 12.51
C HIS A 188 20.72 2.31 12.17
N SER A 189 19.99 2.27 11.05
CA SER A 189 19.18 3.39 10.56
C SER A 189 17.74 3.41 11.09
N ARG A 190 17.40 2.63 12.13
CA ARG A 190 16.04 2.58 12.73
C ARG A 190 15.48 3.97 13.07
N LYS A 191 16.28 4.83 13.69
CA LYS A 191 15.86 6.20 14.05
C LYS A 191 15.41 7.03 12.85
N TYR A 192 16.07 6.88 11.70
CA TYR A 192 15.72 7.58 10.47
C TYR A 192 14.48 6.95 9.82
N ALA A 193 14.40 5.62 9.80
CA ALA A 193 13.23 4.93 9.28
C ALA A 193 11.95 5.27 10.07
N TYR A 194 12.01 5.29 11.41
CA TYR A 194 10.87 5.66 12.25
C TYR A 194 10.43 7.10 12.03
N PHE A 195 11.38 8.01 11.87
CA PHE A 195 11.08 9.40 11.53
C PHE A 195 10.40 9.52 10.16
N CYS A 196 10.88 8.82 9.13
CA CYS A 196 10.23 8.80 7.82
C CYS A 196 8.82 8.20 7.87
N LEU A 197 8.63 7.11 8.62
CA LEU A 197 7.30 6.49 8.80
C LEU A 197 6.33 7.40 9.55
N LEU A 198 6.82 8.17 10.52
CA LEU A 198 6.04 9.20 11.21
C LEU A 198 5.59 10.29 10.22
N ILE A 199 6.49 10.76 9.35
CA ILE A 199 6.12 11.72 8.29
C ILE A 199 5.05 11.11 7.35
N ILE A 200 5.22 9.85 6.94
CA ILE A 200 4.23 9.17 6.08
C ILE A 200 2.88 9.06 6.79
N ALA A 201 2.85 8.71 8.07
CA ALA A 201 1.62 8.65 8.86
C ALA A 201 0.90 10.01 8.92
N ALA A 202 1.64 11.13 8.87
CA ALA A 202 1.08 12.48 8.94
C ALA A 202 0.38 12.88 7.62
N PHE A 203 0.74 12.25 6.50
CA PHE A 203 0.03 12.42 5.24
C PHE A 203 -1.22 11.55 5.15
N ILE A 204 -1.33 10.48 5.94
CA ILE A 204 -2.45 9.53 5.87
C ILE A 204 -3.60 9.99 6.75
N ALA A 205 -3.29 10.44 7.96
CA ALA A 205 -4.28 10.86 8.93
C ALA A 205 -3.95 12.23 9.51
N PRO A 206 -4.96 12.93 10.06
CA PRO A 206 -4.75 14.22 10.67
C PRO A 206 -3.65 14.17 11.75
N PRO A 207 -2.95 15.28 12.02
CA PRO A 207 -1.81 15.33 12.93
C PRO A 207 -2.19 15.26 14.42
N GLU A 208 -3.35 14.70 14.75
CA GLU A 208 -3.78 14.47 16.12
C GLU A 208 -2.98 13.31 16.75
N ILE A 209 -2.44 13.55 17.95
CA ILE A 209 -1.39 12.69 18.54
C ILE A 209 -1.82 11.22 18.60
N LEU A 210 -3.04 10.92 19.05
CA LEU A 210 -3.44 9.53 19.27
C LEU A 210 -3.69 8.79 17.95
N SER A 211 -4.55 9.29 17.04
CA SER A 211 -4.78 8.66 15.73
C SER A 211 -3.48 8.48 14.95
N HIS A 212 -2.58 9.46 15.05
CA HIS A 212 -1.29 9.43 14.40
C HIS A 212 -0.38 8.33 14.96
N LEU A 213 -0.33 8.16 16.29
CA LEU A 213 0.37 7.04 16.92
C LEU A 213 -0.25 5.68 16.58
N MET A 214 -1.59 5.61 16.51
CA MET A 214 -2.31 4.38 16.13
C MET A 214 -1.92 3.87 14.74
N ILE A 215 -1.60 4.76 13.80
CA ILE A 215 -1.10 4.41 12.47
C ILE A 215 0.39 4.09 12.52
N THR A 216 1.16 4.92 13.21
CA THR A 216 2.63 4.81 13.25
C THR A 216 3.09 3.47 13.86
N ILE A 217 2.40 2.97 14.90
CA ILE A 217 2.75 1.70 15.57
C ILE A 217 2.72 0.50 14.58
N PRO A 218 1.63 0.23 13.84
CA PRO A 218 1.60 -0.77 12.78
C PRO A 218 2.72 -0.58 11.75
N LEU A 219 3.02 0.65 11.34
CA LEU A 219 4.08 0.92 10.35
C LEU A 219 5.48 0.58 10.88
N ILE A 220 5.77 0.91 12.14
CA ILE A 220 7.01 0.49 12.81
C ILE A 220 7.08 -1.04 12.87
N GLY A 221 5.96 -1.69 13.19
CA GLY A 221 5.84 -3.16 13.16
C GLY A 221 6.19 -3.75 11.79
N LEU A 222 5.66 -3.18 10.70
CA LEU A 222 5.99 -3.58 9.33
C LEU A 222 7.48 -3.40 9.02
N TYR A 223 8.10 -2.32 9.48
CA TYR A 223 9.53 -2.11 9.30
C TYR A 223 10.38 -3.14 10.05
N GLU A 224 10.02 -3.49 11.28
CA GLU A 224 10.71 -4.53 12.04
C GLU A 224 10.54 -5.91 11.41
N ILE A 225 9.34 -6.24 10.91
CA ILE A 225 9.12 -7.44 10.09
C ILE A 225 10.02 -7.41 8.84
N SER A 226 10.15 -6.25 8.21
CA SER A 226 11.01 -6.08 7.02
C SER A 226 12.50 -6.32 7.33
N ILE A 227 12.99 -5.89 8.50
CA ILE A 227 14.35 -6.20 8.97
C ILE A 227 14.54 -7.72 9.12
N VAL A 228 13.56 -8.41 9.70
CA VAL A 228 13.61 -9.87 9.86
C VAL A 228 13.63 -10.56 8.50
N VAL A 229 12.76 -10.14 7.57
CA VAL A 229 12.70 -10.65 6.19
C VAL A 229 14.03 -10.44 5.47
N SER A 230 14.65 -9.26 5.62
CA SER A 230 15.99 -8.98 5.08
C SER A 230 17.02 -9.97 5.62
N GLY A 231 17.04 -10.21 6.94
CA GLY A 231 17.97 -11.17 7.56
C GLY A 231 17.76 -12.62 7.10
N LEU A 232 16.52 -13.04 6.91
CA LEU A 232 16.19 -14.35 6.33
C LEU A 232 16.63 -14.46 4.87
N THR A 233 16.55 -13.36 4.12
CA THR A 233 16.93 -13.30 2.71
C THR A 233 18.43 -13.47 2.53
N VAL A 234 19.25 -12.75 3.31
CA VAL A 234 20.73 -12.91 3.30
C VAL A 234 21.12 -14.36 3.59
N ARG A 235 20.56 -14.98 4.64
CA ARG A 235 20.83 -16.39 4.97
C ARG A 235 20.45 -17.37 3.86
N ARG A 236 19.43 -17.05 3.05
CA ARG A 236 19.04 -17.87 1.89
C ARG A 236 20.03 -17.68 0.75
N MET A 237 20.45 -16.45 0.48
CA MET A 237 21.48 -16.15 -0.53
C MET A 237 22.80 -16.87 -0.21
N ASP A 238 23.25 -16.86 1.05
CA ASP A 238 24.47 -17.57 1.47
C ASP A 238 24.39 -19.09 1.25
N LYS A 239 23.23 -19.69 1.52
CA LYS A 239 22.99 -21.12 1.26
C LYS A 239 22.91 -21.44 -0.22
N GLU A 240 22.36 -20.54 -1.03
CA GLU A 240 22.30 -20.68 -2.49
C GLU A 240 23.72 -20.63 -3.09
N MET A 241 24.61 -19.78 -2.58
CA MET A 241 26.02 -19.75 -2.99
C MET A 241 26.84 -20.97 -2.55
N ASN A 242 26.58 -21.51 -1.35
CA ASN A 242 27.31 -22.68 -0.83
C ASN A 242 26.85 -24.02 -1.44
N ASN A 243 25.72 -24.05 -2.16
CA ASN A 243 25.18 -25.24 -2.84
C ASN A 243 25.47 -25.24 -4.35
N VAL A 244 26.24 -24.27 -4.86
CA VAL A 244 26.74 -24.18 -6.25
C VAL A 244 28.23 -24.47 -6.24
#